data_AF-A0A9K3PJ95-F1
#
_entry.id   AF-A0A9K3PJ95-F1
#
_cell.length_a   1.000
_cell.length_b   1.000
_cell.length_c   1.000
_cell.angle_alpha   90.00
_cell.angle_beta   90.00
_cell.angle_gamma   90.00
#
_symmetry.space_group_name_H-M   'P 1'
#
loop_
_entity.id
_entity.type
_entity.pdbx_description
1 polymer ?
#
loop_
_entity_poly.entity_id
_entity_poly.type
_entity_poly.pdbx_seq_one_letter_code
_entity_poly.pdbx_strand_id
1 'polypeptide(L)'
;MTAASPYRFCSKEEVKERQELGQVSELEATVATCRLAQGQRILDPTLAVAKYRRSAAGMDPVAPPRSVATLMDTLDHLTNICSTFQASPQHPRLDNKSTNIHSMINFVTDRLRACQSDATRLMGCPEDESLPASWHAQAIRILIWLEFCTQRHVANDIETTSCLSDSLLPRTIHTMRSTAYDAYWSIREVDTLTKESTREEDYALDDEMLCYATTIRICAMSMQPEEESVHSSLETSWSGLLLEFQKRRRMTSSVSSQSTYSYPLWHQTLQVASKVSRHDYHTLLLRNKSSDTTFPILAKCILTSVLFSWQYRTMQRYNVSFAKEEVVSDMDQLLGIDKENWCVEYAQEFGGLPVSEIETTRGNESTIITVTMKQVSMHPLDAQRLQEQSSMVCIQRDQQRWAFGEQYDASETCGLAAPIIDSLLRTGSVFTKSVTTKTKIAVEQRPTGNSMSSLGKALLDIAPNRPTNHKAALTKNIQKKPMIAKCKFFAQGNCRFGDNCRFTHSS
;
A
#
# COMPACT_ATOMS: atom_id res chain seq x y z
N MET A 1 -8.33 35.48 13.44
CA MET A 1 -8.60 34.17 12.79
C MET A 1 -9.97 34.29 12.16
N THR A 2 -10.06 34.28 10.83
CA THR A 2 -11.36 34.22 10.14
C THR A 2 -12.01 32.88 10.50
N ALA A 3 -13.29 32.91 10.88
CA ALA A 3 -14.03 31.67 11.13
C ALA A 3 -13.94 30.79 9.87
N ALA A 4 -13.50 29.54 10.02
CA ALA A 4 -13.42 28.61 8.91
C ALA A 4 -14.81 28.46 8.27
N SER A 5 -14.87 28.45 6.93
CA SER A 5 -16.13 28.20 6.22
C SER A 5 -16.70 26.85 6.68
N PRO A 6 -17.99 26.79 7.04
CA PRO A 6 -18.60 25.54 7.48
C PRO A 6 -18.63 24.48 6.36
N TYR A 7 -18.47 24.86 5.09
CA TYR A 7 -18.48 23.96 3.92
C TYR A 7 -17.06 23.80 3.38
N ARG A 8 -16.15 23.22 4.18
CA ARG A 8 -14.73 23.13 3.81
C ARG A 8 -14.46 22.04 2.79
N PHE A 9 -15.00 20.82 2.97
CA PHE A 9 -14.63 19.65 2.16
C PHE A 9 -15.69 19.22 1.14
N CYS A 10 -16.87 19.87 1.15
CA CYS A 10 -18.03 19.58 0.34
C CYS A 10 -18.80 20.87 0.04
N SER A 11 -19.49 20.95 -1.10
CA SER A 11 -20.30 22.12 -1.43
C SER A 11 -21.57 22.17 -0.59
N LYS A 12 -22.12 23.38 -0.43
CA LYS A 12 -23.37 23.59 0.29
C LYS A 12 -24.54 22.88 -0.38
N GLU A 13 -24.54 22.85 -1.71
CA GLU A 13 -25.56 22.21 -2.53
C GLU A 13 -25.55 20.70 -2.33
N GLU A 14 -24.37 20.07 -2.33
CA GLU A 14 -24.24 18.62 -2.12
C GLU A 14 -24.60 18.24 -0.67
N VAL A 15 -24.23 19.06 0.32
CA VAL A 15 -24.67 18.90 1.71
C VAL A 15 -26.20 18.88 1.82
N LYS A 16 -26.87 19.85 1.18
CA LYS A 16 -28.33 19.94 1.19
C LYS A 16 -28.96 18.73 0.49
N GLU A 17 -28.49 18.39 -0.71
CA GLU A 17 -28.97 17.25 -1.49
C GLU A 17 -28.87 15.94 -0.69
N ARG A 18 -27.73 15.68 -0.05
CA ARG A 18 -27.52 14.46 0.72
C ARG A 18 -28.33 14.40 1.99
N GLN A 19 -28.58 15.55 2.62
CA GLN A 19 -29.50 15.65 3.76
C GLN A 19 -30.93 15.32 3.33
N GLU A 20 -31.40 15.83 2.19
CA GLU A 20 -32.73 15.57 1.64
C GLU A 20 -32.91 14.10 1.23
N LEU A 21 -31.87 13.48 0.67
CA LEU A 21 -31.86 12.07 0.28
C LEU A 21 -31.65 11.10 1.48
N GLY A 22 -31.39 11.61 2.69
CA GLY A 22 -31.06 10.79 3.85
C GLY A 22 -29.75 10.00 3.69
N GLN A 23 -28.84 10.46 2.82
CA GLN A 23 -27.57 9.79 2.51
C GLN A 23 -26.42 10.31 3.38
N VAL A 24 -26.60 10.22 4.70
CA VAL A 24 -25.67 10.76 5.69
C VAL A 24 -24.92 9.63 6.39
N SER A 25 -23.61 9.54 6.18
CA SER A 25 -22.74 8.62 6.91
C SER A 25 -22.63 9.04 8.38
N GLU A 26 -22.40 8.08 9.28
CA GLU A 26 -22.12 8.38 10.69
C GLU A 26 -20.81 9.16 10.88
N LEU A 27 -19.89 9.06 9.90
CA LEU A 27 -18.59 9.75 9.90
C LEU A 27 -18.64 11.22 9.47
N GLU A 28 -19.84 11.74 9.22
CA GLU A 28 -20.09 13.13 8.79
C GLU A 28 -21.41 13.65 9.39
N ALA A 29 -22.09 12.85 10.19
CA ALA A 29 -23.26 13.26 10.94
C ALA A 29 -22.84 14.10 12.15
N THR A 30 -23.75 14.88 12.69
CA THR A 30 -23.57 15.55 13.98
C THR A 30 -23.46 14.54 15.12
N VAL A 31 -22.73 14.89 16.18
CA VAL A 31 -22.55 14.05 17.38
C VAL A 31 -23.89 13.56 17.93
N ALA A 32 -24.92 14.42 17.96
CA ALA A 32 -26.24 14.11 18.49
C ALA A 32 -27.00 13.03 17.69
N THR A 33 -26.69 12.87 16.40
CA THR A 33 -27.46 11.99 15.50
C THR A 33 -26.64 10.87 14.87
N CYS A 34 -25.31 10.85 15.02
CA CYS A 34 -24.43 9.86 14.39
C CYS A 34 -24.79 8.40 14.67
N ARG A 35 -25.38 8.11 15.85
CA ARG A 35 -25.85 6.76 16.24
C ARG A 35 -27.26 6.39 15.73
N LEU A 36 -27.98 7.32 15.13
CA LEU A 36 -29.31 7.06 14.58
C LEU A 36 -29.21 6.31 13.24
N ALA A 37 -30.35 5.78 12.76
CA ALA A 37 -30.44 5.20 11.43
C ALA A 37 -30.09 6.23 10.34
N GLN A 38 -29.59 5.78 9.19
CA GLN A 38 -29.03 6.67 8.16
C GLN A 38 -29.94 7.84 7.77
N GLY A 39 -31.24 7.59 7.55
CA GLY A 39 -32.21 8.62 7.19
C GLY A 39 -32.62 9.59 8.30
N GLN A 40 -32.19 9.35 9.55
CA GLN A 40 -32.44 10.21 10.71
C GLN A 40 -31.21 11.03 11.12
N ARG A 41 -30.07 10.81 10.46
CA ARG A 41 -28.84 11.54 10.74
C ARG A 41 -28.92 12.95 10.18
N ILE A 42 -28.38 13.90 10.92
CA ILE A 42 -28.20 15.29 10.51
C ILE A 42 -26.75 15.46 10.10
N LEU A 43 -26.50 15.83 8.84
CA LEU A 43 -25.18 16.07 8.29
C LEU A 43 -24.53 17.28 8.96
N ASP A 44 -23.30 17.14 9.44
CA ASP A 44 -22.48 18.25 9.93
C ASP A 44 -21.70 18.84 8.75
N PRO A 45 -21.98 20.09 8.33
CA PRO A 45 -21.27 20.71 7.21
C PRO A 45 -19.74 20.69 7.37
N THR A 46 -19.25 20.80 8.60
CA THR A 46 -17.81 20.89 8.90
C THR A 46 -17.07 19.57 8.72
N LEU A 47 -17.81 18.46 8.70
CA LEU A 47 -17.30 17.09 8.50
C LEU A 47 -17.71 16.51 7.14
N ALA A 48 -18.65 17.15 6.44
CA ALA A 48 -19.12 16.69 5.15
C ALA A 48 -18.00 16.71 4.11
N VAL A 49 -17.66 15.55 3.56
CA VAL A 49 -16.71 15.40 2.45
C VAL A 49 -17.45 15.07 1.16
N ALA A 50 -17.04 15.70 0.05
CA ALA A 50 -17.62 15.48 -1.26
C ALA A 50 -17.63 13.99 -1.64
N LYS A 51 -18.79 13.49 -2.07
CA LYS A 51 -19.03 12.11 -2.50
C LYS A 51 -18.58 11.93 -3.95
N TYR A 52 -18.06 10.75 -4.29
CA TYR A 52 -17.70 10.47 -5.68
C TYR A 52 -18.95 10.37 -6.57
N ARG A 53 -19.06 11.27 -7.55
CA ARG A 53 -20.15 11.27 -8.54
C ARG A 53 -19.79 10.32 -9.70
N ARG A 54 -20.57 9.25 -9.87
CA ARG A 54 -20.41 8.30 -10.98
C ARG A 54 -20.94 8.92 -12.27
N SER A 55 -20.30 8.66 -13.40
CA SER A 55 -20.71 9.19 -14.73
C SER A 55 -22.16 8.87 -15.12
N ALA A 56 -22.77 7.85 -14.53
CA ALA A 56 -24.17 7.48 -14.75
C ALA A 56 -25.18 8.43 -14.09
N ALA A 57 -24.76 9.32 -13.18
CA ALA A 57 -25.64 10.26 -12.50
C ALA A 57 -26.09 11.44 -13.38
N GLY A 58 -25.68 11.49 -14.65
CA GLY A 58 -26.02 12.55 -15.58
C GLY A 58 -24.99 13.67 -15.66
N MET A 59 -25.13 14.50 -16.68
CA MET A 59 -24.32 15.71 -16.91
C MET A 59 -24.82 16.84 -16.00
N ASP A 60 -24.70 16.67 -14.69
CA ASP A 60 -24.81 17.83 -13.80
C ASP A 60 -23.76 18.86 -14.21
N PRO A 61 -24.07 20.17 -14.12
CA PRO A 61 -23.06 21.20 -14.32
C PRO A 61 -21.86 20.87 -13.43
N VAL A 62 -20.73 20.60 -14.08
CA VAL A 62 -19.53 20.07 -13.45
C VAL A 62 -19.09 21.06 -12.38
N ALA A 63 -19.35 20.74 -11.10
CA ALA A 63 -18.87 21.56 -10.00
C ALA A 63 -17.35 21.73 -10.15
N PRO A 64 -16.83 22.95 -9.96
CA PRO A 64 -15.39 23.20 -10.09
C PRO A 64 -14.62 22.26 -9.15
N PRO A 65 -13.41 21.79 -9.54
CA PRO A 65 -12.59 21.02 -8.64
C PRO A 65 -12.27 21.83 -7.38
N ARG A 66 -12.18 21.15 -6.23
CA ARG A 66 -11.70 21.77 -4.99
C ARG A 66 -10.26 22.26 -5.19
N SER A 67 -9.90 23.37 -4.55
CA SER A 67 -8.54 23.91 -4.61
C SER A 67 -7.51 22.94 -4.01
N VAL A 68 -6.24 23.09 -4.39
CA VAL A 68 -5.11 22.32 -3.84
C VAL A 68 -5.12 22.29 -2.31
N ALA A 69 -5.22 23.46 -1.67
CA ALA A 69 -5.26 23.58 -0.21
C ALA A 69 -6.44 22.80 0.39
N THR A 70 -7.61 22.88 -0.22
CA THR A 70 -8.81 22.15 0.22
C THR A 70 -8.63 20.63 0.09
N LEU A 71 -7.98 20.16 -0.99
CA LEU A 71 -7.70 18.74 -1.18
C LEU A 71 -6.65 18.20 -0.21
N MET A 72 -5.65 19.01 0.16
CA MET A 72 -4.70 18.68 1.22
C MET A 72 -5.43 18.54 2.57
N ASP A 73 -6.23 19.54 2.94
CA ASP A 73 -7.00 19.50 4.18
C ASP A 73 -7.99 18.33 4.23
N THR A 74 -8.60 18.00 3.08
CA THR A 74 -9.52 16.85 2.97
C THR A 74 -8.75 15.54 3.20
N LEU A 75 -7.56 15.40 2.61
CA LEU A 75 -6.75 14.20 2.77
C LEU A 75 -6.28 14.03 4.23
N ASP A 76 -5.95 15.14 4.90
CA ASP A 76 -5.62 15.14 6.32
C ASP A 76 -6.81 14.73 7.19
N HIS A 77 -8.01 15.21 6.87
CA HIS A 77 -9.23 14.79 7.56
C HIS A 77 -9.52 13.29 7.36
N LEU A 78 -9.40 12.77 6.14
CA LEU A 78 -9.55 11.34 5.86
C LEU A 78 -8.48 10.49 6.55
N THR A 79 -7.25 11.00 6.65
CA THR A 79 -6.16 10.36 7.41
C THR A 79 -6.53 10.23 8.89
N ASN A 80 -7.08 11.30 9.48
CA ASN A 80 -7.54 11.29 10.87
C ASN A 80 -8.67 10.27 11.10
N ILE A 81 -9.61 10.16 10.15
CA ILE A 81 -10.67 9.15 10.22
C ILE A 81 -10.07 7.73 10.20
N CYS A 82 -9.14 7.45 9.29
CA CYS A 82 -8.47 6.15 9.20
C CYS A 82 -7.67 5.78 10.46
N SER A 83 -7.07 6.76 11.12
CA SER A 83 -6.23 6.53 12.30
C SER A 83 -7.04 6.41 13.58
N THR A 84 -8.06 7.25 13.76
CA THR A 84 -8.85 7.32 14.99
C THR A 84 -10.13 6.49 14.97
N PHE A 85 -10.59 6.07 13.78
CA PHE A 85 -11.91 5.46 13.58
C PHE A 85 -13.05 6.38 14.10
N GLN A 86 -12.86 7.70 13.97
CA GLN A 86 -13.80 8.74 14.41
C GLN A 86 -13.88 9.87 13.39
N ALA A 87 -15.04 10.51 13.27
CA ALA A 87 -15.20 11.72 12.47
C ALA A 87 -14.46 12.93 13.06
N SER A 88 -14.53 13.06 14.39
CA SER A 88 -13.82 14.05 15.18
C SER A 88 -13.61 13.54 16.61
N PRO A 89 -12.77 14.19 17.44
CA PRO A 89 -12.56 13.79 18.84
C PRO A 89 -13.84 13.81 19.71
N GLN A 90 -14.87 14.55 19.30
CA GLN A 90 -16.16 14.59 20.00
C GLN A 90 -17.10 13.45 19.57
N HIS A 91 -16.81 12.78 18.45
CA HIS A 91 -17.60 11.66 17.95
C HIS A 91 -17.21 10.37 18.67
N PRO A 92 -18.18 9.46 18.87
CA PRO A 92 -17.85 8.13 19.38
C PRO A 92 -16.92 7.40 18.41
N ARG A 93 -15.98 6.62 18.95
CA ARG A 93 -15.19 5.68 18.15
C ARG A 93 -16.14 4.66 17.51
N LEU A 94 -15.95 4.41 16.23
CA LEU A 94 -16.54 3.24 15.59
C LEU A 94 -16.07 2.01 16.36
N ASP A 95 -17.02 1.23 16.87
CA ASP A 95 -16.70 0.05 17.68
C ASP A 95 -16.00 -1.02 16.81
N ASN A 96 -15.38 -2.01 17.46
CA ASN A 96 -14.65 -3.08 16.76
C ASN A 96 -15.56 -4.06 16.01
N LYS A 97 -16.87 -3.80 15.89
CA LYS A 97 -17.75 -4.69 15.12
C LYS A 97 -17.41 -4.59 13.64
N SER A 98 -17.48 -5.74 12.96
CA SER A 98 -17.15 -5.89 11.54
C SER A 98 -17.83 -4.81 10.68
N THR A 99 -19.12 -4.61 10.90
CA THR A 99 -19.97 -3.62 10.20
C THR A 99 -19.43 -2.20 10.23
N ASN A 100 -18.78 -1.79 11.31
CA ASN A 100 -18.34 -0.40 11.49
C ASN A 100 -17.03 -0.11 10.76
N ILE A 101 -16.09 -1.06 10.76
CA ILE A 101 -14.85 -0.96 9.96
C ILE A 101 -15.20 -0.92 8.47
N HIS A 102 -16.15 -1.75 8.03
CA HIS A 102 -16.59 -1.75 6.63
C HIS A 102 -17.22 -0.41 6.22
N SER A 103 -18.05 0.19 7.08
CA SER A 103 -18.61 1.53 6.88
C SER A 103 -17.52 2.59 6.71
N MET A 104 -16.47 2.56 7.55
CA MET A 104 -15.31 3.45 7.41
C MET A 104 -14.59 3.23 6.08
N ILE A 105 -14.27 1.99 5.71
CA ILE A 105 -13.54 1.70 4.47
C ILE A 105 -14.33 2.20 3.25
N ASN A 106 -15.64 1.92 3.19
CA ASN A 106 -16.49 2.39 2.11
C ASN A 106 -16.57 3.91 2.05
N PHE A 107 -16.72 4.56 3.21
CA PHE A 107 -16.74 6.00 3.31
C PHE A 107 -15.43 6.60 2.78
N VAL A 108 -14.28 6.23 3.36
CA VAL A 108 -12.98 6.82 2.99
C VAL A 108 -12.65 6.50 1.53
N THR A 109 -12.92 5.29 1.05
CA THR A 109 -12.67 4.91 -0.35
C THR A 109 -13.47 5.79 -1.31
N ASP A 110 -14.76 6.00 -1.05
CA ASP A 110 -15.60 6.85 -1.91
C ASP A 110 -15.14 8.31 -1.88
N ARG A 111 -14.84 8.86 -0.70
CA ARG A 111 -14.38 10.25 -0.57
C ARG A 111 -13.00 10.48 -1.17
N LEU A 112 -12.07 9.54 -1.00
CA LEU A 112 -10.74 9.61 -1.61
C LEU A 112 -10.85 9.53 -3.13
N ARG A 113 -11.80 8.78 -3.68
CA ARG A 113 -12.07 8.74 -5.12
C ARG A 113 -12.59 10.06 -5.66
N ALA A 114 -13.41 10.78 -4.89
CA ALA A 114 -13.81 12.15 -5.21
C ALA A 114 -12.58 13.08 -5.24
N CYS A 115 -11.68 12.97 -4.25
CA CYS A 115 -10.43 13.74 -4.24
C CYS A 115 -9.52 13.43 -5.43
N GLN A 116 -9.37 12.17 -5.82
CA GLN A 116 -8.59 11.79 -7.01
C GLN A 116 -9.22 12.32 -8.31
N SER A 117 -10.55 12.36 -8.38
CA SER A 117 -11.26 12.97 -9.51
C SER A 117 -10.97 14.47 -9.61
N ASP A 118 -10.93 15.19 -8.48
CA ASP A 118 -10.56 16.61 -8.45
C ASP A 118 -9.09 16.82 -8.82
N ALA A 119 -8.20 16.01 -8.24
CA ALA A 119 -6.78 16.01 -8.56
C ALA A 119 -6.55 15.86 -10.08
N THR A 120 -7.26 14.93 -10.71
CA THR A 120 -7.16 14.69 -12.15
C THR A 120 -7.63 15.89 -12.98
N ARG A 121 -8.66 16.61 -12.52
CA ARG A 121 -9.13 17.83 -13.16
C ARG A 121 -8.14 18.98 -13.00
N LEU A 122 -7.51 19.11 -11.83
CA LEU A 122 -6.46 20.11 -11.57
C LEU A 122 -5.21 19.89 -12.42
N MET A 123 -4.86 18.65 -12.76
CA MET A 123 -3.73 18.36 -13.68
C MET A 123 -3.92 18.97 -15.08
N GLY A 124 -5.15 19.31 -15.48
CA GLY A 124 -5.44 19.99 -16.74
C GLY A 124 -5.46 21.52 -16.65
N CYS A 125 -5.33 22.09 -15.44
CA CYS A 125 -5.29 23.53 -15.21
C CYS A 125 -3.86 24.09 -15.41
N PRO A 126 -3.72 25.37 -15.79
CA PRO A 126 -2.42 26.02 -15.97
C PRO A 126 -1.56 26.01 -14.69
N GLU A 127 -0.25 26.22 -14.88
CA GLU A 127 0.91 25.66 -14.13
C GLU A 127 0.97 25.83 -12.59
N ASP A 128 0.13 26.65 -11.95
CA ASP A 128 0.27 26.97 -10.51
C ASP A 128 -0.65 26.16 -9.57
N GLU A 129 -1.48 25.25 -10.07
CA GLU A 129 -2.48 24.52 -9.25
C GLU A 129 -2.33 22.98 -9.25
N SER A 130 -1.16 22.45 -9.60
CA SER A 130 -0.93 21.01 -9.47
C SER A 130 -0.74 20.58 -8.01
N LEU A 131 -1.28 19.41 -7.67
CA LEU A 131 -1.04 18.82 -6.36
C LEU A 131 0.41 18.34 -6.25
N PRO A 132 1.05 18.45 -5.08
CA PRO A 132 2.39 17.93 -4.89
C PRO A 132 2.40 16.40 -4.91
N ALA A 133 3.52 15.80 -5.32
CA ALA A 133 3.70 14.35 -5.30
C ALA A 133 3.48 13.73 -3.90
N SER A 134 3.81 14.47 -2.82
CA SER A 134 3.57 14.07 -1.43
C SER A 134 2.09 13.78 -1.12
N TRP A 135 1.17 14.52 -1.75
CA TRP A 135 -0.27 14.27 -1.61
C TRP A 135 -0.66 12.90 -2.18
N HIS A 136 -0.14 12.55 -3.36
CA HIS A 136 -0.40 11.25 -3.98
C HIS A 136 0.23 10.10 -3.19
N ALA A 137 1.43 10.30 -2.63
CA ALA A 137 2.04 9.31 -1.75
C ALA A 137 1.19 9.05 -0.50
N GLN A 138 0.68 10.09 0.16
CA GLN A 138 -0.24 9.94 1.30
C GLN A 138 -1.54 9.22 0.91
N ALA A 139 -2.11 9.53 -0.27
CA ALA A 139 -3.27 8.80 -0.79
C ALA A 139 -2.97 7.31 -1.04
N ILE A 140 -1.78 6.97 -1.56
CA ILE A 140 -1.33 5.58 -1.75
C ILE A 140 -1.22 4.86 -0.40
N ARG A 141 -0.65 5.50 0.63
CA ARG A 141 -0.55 4.93 1.99
C ARG A 141 -1.93 4.65 2.59
N ILE A 142 -2.89 5.58 2.45
CA ILE A 142 -4.28 5.35 2.86
C ILE A 142 -4.87 4.14 2.12
N LEU A 143 -4.69 4.05 0.81
CA LEU A 143 -5.24 2.93 0.03
C LEU A 143 -4.65 1.58 0.43
N ILE A 144 -3.35 1.52 0.73
CA ILE A 144 -2.70 0.32 1.28
C ILE A 144 -3.31 -0.06 2.62
N TRP A 145 -3.49 0.92 3.51
CA TRP A 145 -4.11 0.70 4.83
C TRP A 145 -5.56 0.21 4.72
N LEU A 146 -6.35 0.81 3.82
CA LEU A 146 -7.74 0.38 3.57
C LEU A 146 -7.81 -1.03 2.98
N GLU A 147 -6.90 -1.38 2.06
CA GLU A 147 -6.82 -2.74 1.52
C GLU A 147 -6.50 -3.75 2.63
N PHE A 148 -5.53 -3.44 3.49
CA PHE A 148 -5.18 -4.26 4.65
C PHE A 148 -6.38 -4.44 5.61
N CYS A 149 -7.07 -3.36 5.95
CA CYS A 149 -8.28 -3.43 6.78
C CYS A 149 -9.38 -4.27 6.12
N THR A 150 -9.51 -4.21 4.80
CA THR A 150 -10.49 -5.00 4.03
C THR A 150 -10.17 -6.49 4.09
N GLN A 151 -8.90 -6.87 3.91
CA GLN A 151 -8.44 -8.27 3.99
C GLN A 151 -8.73 -8.89 5.37
N ARG A 152 -8.53 -8.10 6.44
CA ARG A 152 -8.89 -8.51 7.81
C ARG A 152 -10.39 -8.73 7.98
N HIS A 153 -11.21 -7.81 7.46
CA HIS A 153 -12.65 -7.90 7.63
C HIS A 153 -13.21 -9.17 6.99
N VAL A 154 -12.81 -9.47 5.75
CA VAL A 154 -13.34 -10.61 4.98
C VAL A 154 -13.19 -11.94 5.75
N ALA A 155 -12.14 -12.13 6.53
CA ALA A 155 -11.95 -13.37 7.26
C ALA A 155 -12.65 -13.45 8.62
N ASN A 156 -13.07 -12.32 9.21
CA ASN A 156 -13.80 -12.35 10.48
C ASN A 156 -15.30 -12.61 10.30
N ASP A 157 -15.84 -12.37 9.10
CA ASP A 157 -17.26 -12.44 8.81
C ASP A 157 -17.61 -13.67 7.96
N ILE A 158 -17.30 -14.86 8.50
CA ILE A 158 -17.52 -16.16 7.83
C ILE A 158 -19.02 -16.44 7.60
N GLU A 159 -19.91 -15.87 8.43
CA GLU A 159 -21.35 -16.09 8.30
C GLU A 159 -22.02 -15.23 7.22
N THR A 160 -21.42 -14.10 6.81
CA THR A 160 -21.98 -13.22 5.75
C THR A 160 -21.17 -13.24 4.44
N THR A 161 -20.14 -14.08 4.34
CA THR A 161 -19.16 -14.06 3.25
C THR A 161 -19.72 -14.48 1.90
N SER A 162 -20.91 -15.11 1.84
CA SER A 162 -21.54 -15.48 0.57
C SER A 162 -21.88 -14.27 -0.32
N CYS A 163 -21.85 -13.04 0.22
CA CYS A 163 -22.06 -11.81 -0.55
C CYS A 163 -20.79 -10.96 -0.79
N LEU A 164 -19.65 -11.30 -0.16
CA LEU A 164 -18.45 -10.45 -0.15
C LEU A 164 -17.32 -10.91 -1.08
N SER A 165 -17.31 -12.16 -1.54
CA SER A 165 -16.31 -12.67 -2.49
C SER A 165 -16.35 -11.94 -3.85
N ASP A 166 -17.50 -11.34 -4.21
CA ASP A 166 -17.67 -10.47 -5.38
C ASP A 166 -17.55 -8.96 -5.05
N SER A 167 -17.06 -8.61 -3.86
CA SER A 167 -17.00 -7.22 -3.46
C SER A 167 -16.13 -6.42 -4.44
N LEU A 168 -16.76 -5.43 -5.09
CA LEU A 168 -16.09 -4.49 -5.99
C LEU A 168 -15.04 -3.63 -5.28
N LEU A 169 -14.98 -3.69 -3.95
CA LEU A 169 -14.20 -2.79 -3.10
C LEU A 169 -12.68 -3.04 -3.19
N PRO A 170 -12.11 -4.25 -2.94
CA PRO A 170 -10.69 -4.51 -3.18
C PRO A 170 -10.24 -4.12 -4.59
N ARG A 171 -11.04 -4.45 -5.62
CA ARG A 171 -10.75 -4.10 -7.00
C ARG A 171 -10.77 -2.58 -7.23
N THR A 172 -11.68 -1.88 -6.58
CA THR A 172 -11.77 -0.41 -6.62
C THR A 172 -10.55 0.22 -5.95
N ILE A 173 -10.18 -0.23 -4.75
CA ILE A 173 -8.99 0.24 -4.02
C ILE A 173 -7.73 0.00 -4.87
N HIS A 174 -7.59 -1.18 -5.47
CA HIS A 174 -6.49 -1.52 -6.35
C HIS A 174 -6.40 -0.56 -7.55
N THR A 175 -7.53 -0.32 -8.23
CA THR A 175 -7.60 0.60 -9.38
C THR A 175 -7.23 2.03 -8.98
N MET A 176 -7.82 2.53 -7.89
CA MET A 176 -7.53 3.86 -7.34
C MET A 176 -6.05 4.02 -7.00
N ARG A 177 -5.42 2.97 -6.46
CA ARG A 177 -4.00 2.98 -6.14
C ARG A 177 -3.14 3.02 -7.40
N SER A 178 -3.47 2.23 -8.42
CA SER A 178 -2.77 2.30 -9.71
C SER A 178 -2.83 3.72 -10.30
N THR A 179 -4.01 4.34 -10.31
CA THR A 179 -4.18 5.72 -10.77
C THR A 179 -3.37 6.72 -9.93
N ALA A 180 -3.28 6.50 -8.60
CA ALA A 180 -2.46 7.34 -7.73
C ALA A 180 -0.97 7.22 -8.03
N TYR A 181 -0.47 6.02 -8.33
CA TYR A 181 0.93 5.81 -8.76
C TYR A 181 1.21 6.51 -10.09
N ASP A 182 0.33 6.37 -11.08
CA ASP A 182 0.51 7.00 -12.39
C ASP A 182 0.57 8.54 -12.24
N ALA A 183 -0.33 9.11 -11.43
CA ALA A 183 -0.34 10.54 -11.13
C ALA A 183 0.92 10.97 -10.35
N TYR A 184 1.33 10.21 -9.33
CA TYR A 184 2.57 10.44 -8.58
C TYR A 184 3.77 10.53 -9.53
N TRP A 185 3.99 9.53 -10.37
CA TRP A 185 5.14 9.49 -11.26
C TRP A 185 5.11 10.57 -12.34
N SER A 186 3.91 10.92 -12.84
CA SER A 186 3.72 12.02 -13.79
C SER A 186 4.12 13.37 -13.20
N ILE A 187 3.68 13.66 -11.97
CA ILE A 187 4.02 14.92 -11.28
C ILE A 187 5.51 14.97 -10.97
N ARG A 188 6.08 13.84 -10.52
CA ARG A 188 7.53 13.73 -10.28
C ARG A 188 8.36 13.96 -11.54
N GLU A 189 7.86 13.64 -12.73
CA GLU A 189 8.57 13.94 -13.98
C GLU A 189 8.62 15.46 -14.23
N VAL A 190 7.52 16.17 -13.96
CA VAL A 190 7.44 17.64 -14.11
C VAL A 190 8.28 18.38 -13.05
N ASP A 191 8.19 17.97 -11.78
CA ASP A 191 8.94 18.61 -10.68
C ASP A 191 10.46 18.54 -10.91
N THR A 192 10.96 17.41 -11.44
CA THR A 192 12.40 17.23 -11.71
C THR A 192 12.97 18.19 -12.75
N LEU A 193 12.12 18.77 -13.60
CA LEU A 193 12.51 19.74 -14.62
C LEU A 193 12.51 21.18 -14.08
N THR A 194 11.79 21.46 -12.99
CA THR A 194 11.47 22.82 -12.55
C THR A 194 12.15 23.23 -11.24
N LYS A 195 12.45 22.30 -10.33
CA LYS A 195 12.95 22.62 -8.98
C LYS A 195 14.27 21.92 -8.66
N GLU A 196 15.30 22.69 -8.32
CA GLU A 196 16.62 22.15 -7.92
C GLU A 196 16.80 21.98 -6.40
N SER A 197 15.96 22.58 -5.56
CA SER A 197 16.27 22.83 -4.14
C SER A 197 15.71 21.85 -3.08
N THR A 198 14.82 20.91 -3.40
CA THR A 198 14.17 20.02 -2.40
C THR A 198 14.41 18.52 -2.64
N ARG A 199 15.63 18.14 -3.03
CA ARG A 199 15.90 16.79 -3.56
C ARG A 199 15.89 15.63 -2.55
N GLU A 200 16.23 15.85 -1.28
CA GLU A 200 16.45 14.72 -0.36
C GLU A 200 15.15 14.03 0.10
N GLU A 201 14.15 14.79 0.56
CA GLU A 201 12.84 14.26 0.98
C GLU A 201 12.13 13.55 -0.19
N ASP A 202 12.28 14.12 -1.38
CA ASP A 202 11.81 13.59 -2.65
C ASP A 202 12.36 12.19 -2.97
N TYR A 203 13.64 11.91 -2.66
CA TYR A 203 14.22 10.59 -2.88
C TYR A 203 13.74 9.55 -1.88
N ALA A 204 13.58 9.93 -0.61
CA ALA A 204 13.02 9.03 0.39
C ALA A 204 11.60 8.61 0.00
N LEU A 205 10.82 9.56 -0.54
CA LEU A 205 9.48 9.29 -1.03
C LEU A 205 9.49 8.39 -2.28
N ASP A 206 10.38 8.64 -3.24
CA ASP A 206 10.53 7.80 -4.44
C ASP A 206 10.94 6.35 -4.07
N ASP A 207 11.86 6.18 -3.11
CA ASP A 207 12.27 4.86 -2.59
C ASP A 207 11.11 4.12 -1.91
N GLU A 208 10.32 4.83 -1.10
CA GLU A 208 9.12 4.28 -0.48
C GLU A 208 8.08 3.85 -1.54
N MET A 209 7.79 4.70 -2.53
CA MET A 209 6.80 4.40 -3.56
C MET A 209 7.23 3.22 -4.44
N LEU A 210 8.52 3.13 -4.80
CA LEU A 210 9.10 1.98 -5.49
C LEU A 210 9.02 0.70 -4.65
N CYS A 211 9.30 0.79 -3.34
CA CYS A 211 9.15 -0.33 -2.40
C CYS A 211 7.71 -0.87 -2.42
N TYR A 212 6.70 -0.01 -2.26
CA TYR A 212 5.30 -0.46 -2.26
C TYR A 212 4.87 -1.02 -3.62
N ALA A 213 5.17 -0.34 -4.72
CA ALA A 213 4.80 -0.80 -6.06
C ALA A 213 5.41 -2.19 -6.37
N THR A 214 6.66 -2.39 -5.94
CA THR A 214 7.35 -3.67 -6.07
C THR A 214 6.72 -4.75 -5.18
N THR A 215 6.38 -4.40 -3.94
CA THR A 215 5.75 -5.33 -2.99
C THR A 215 4.38 -5.81 -3.49
N ILE A 216 3.59 -4.91 -4.08
CA ILE A 216 2.30 -5.25 -4.71
C ILE A 216 2.51 -6.23 -5.86
N ARG A 217 3.56 -6.03 -6.66
CA ARG A 217 3.87 -6.94 -7.78
C ARG A 217 4.29 -8.32 -7.29
N ILE A 218 5.09 -8.40 -6.25
CA ILE A 218 5.46 -9.66 -5.58
C ILE A 218 4.20 -10.41 -5.14
N CYS A 219 3.22 -9.72 -4.55
CA CYS A 219 1.96 -10.33 -4.13
C CYS A 219 1.15 -10.85 -5.32
N ALA A 220 0.97 -10.03 -6.35
CA ALA A 220 0.25 -10.42 -7.57
C ALA A 220 0.86 -11.67 -8.24
N MET A 221 2.19 -11.76 -8.29
CA MET A 221 2.91 -12.93 -8.80
C MET A 221 2.73 -14.16 -7.90
N SER A 222 2.73 -13.97 -6.58
CA SER A 222 2.58 -15.07 -5.62
C SER A 222 1.19 -15.69 -5.64
N MET A 223 0.17 -14.96 -6.09
CA MET A 223 -1.21 -15.46 -6.21
C MET A 223 -1.49 -16.15 -7.55
N GLN A 224 -0.58 -16.11 -8.52
CA GLN A 224 -0.76 -16.86 -9.77
C GLN A 224 -0.60 -18.38 -9.53
N PRO A 225 -1.41 -19.22 -10.18
CA PRO A 225 -1.22 -20.67 -10.16
C PRO A 225 0.10 -21.04 -10.86
N GLU A 226 0.79 -22.08 -10.36
CA GLU A 226 2.11 -22.48 -10.90
C GLU A 226 2.03 -23.11 -12.30
N GLU A 227 0.86 -23.60 -12.71
CA GLU A 227 0.66 -24.38 -13.95
C GLU A 227 0.57 -23.51 -15.22
N GLU A 228 0.22 -22.23 -15.11
CA GLU A 228 0.16 -21.33 -16.26
C GLU A 228 1.56 -20.75 -16.53
N SER A 229 2.13 -21.00 -17.72
CA SER A 229 3.51 -20.66 -18.09
C SER A 229 3.96 -19.26 -17.61
N VAL A 230 4.56 -19.25 -16.43
CA VAL A 230 4.81 -18.08 -15.57
C VAL A 230 5.83 -17.10 -16.19
N HIS A 231 6.62 -17.55 -17.17
CA HIS A 231 7.76 -16.80 -17.68
C HIS A 231 7.40 -15.53 -18.47
N SER A 232 6.31 -15.49 -19.24
CA SER A 232 6.01 -14.33 -20.11
C SER A 232 5.36 -13.15 -19.38
N SER A 233 4.54 -13.42 -18.36
CA SER A 233 3.83 -12.38 -17.57
C SER A 233 4.75 -11.68 -16.55
N LEU A 234 5.78 -12.38 -16.07
CA LEU A 234 6.73 -11.82 -15.11
C LEU A 234 7.61 -10.74 -15.73
N GLU A 235 8.24 -11.00 -16.87
CA GLU A 235 9.23 -10.09 -17.46
C GLU A 235 8.62 -8.74 -17.85
N THR A 236 7.44 -8.78 -18.47
CA THR A 236 6.70 -7.55 -18.85
C THR A 236 6.38 -6.69 -17.65
N SER A 237 6.23 -7.30 -16.48
CA SER A 237 5.79 -6.60 -15.29
C SER A 237 6.87 -5.94 -14.46
N TRP A 238 8.07 -6.52 -14.44
CA TRP A 238 9.23 -5.89 -13.82
C TRP A 238 9.77 -4.75 -14.68
N SER A 239 9.58 -4.83 -15.99
CA SER A 239 10.09 -3.85 -16.95
C SER A 239 9.63 -2.41 -16.64
N GLY A 240 8.36 -2.22 -16.25
CA GLY A 240 7.85 -0.90 -15.86
C GLY A 240 8.56 -0.33 -14.63
N LEU A 241 8.69 -1.12 -13.56
CA LEU A 241 9.33 -0.69 -12.30
C LEU A 241 10.83 -0.43 -12.49
N LEU A 242 11.52 -1.28 -13.24
CA LEU A 242 12.94 -1.11 -13.54
C LEU A 242 13.19 0.11 -14.42
N LEU A 243 12.30 0.38 -15.39
CA LEU A 243 12.38 1.57 -16.23
C LEU A 243 12.19 2.84 -15.39
N GLU A 244 11.20 2.87 -14.49
CA GLU A 244 11.00 4.00 -13.57
C GLU A 244 12.22 4.22 -12.67
N PHE A 245 12.74 3.17 -12.04
CA PHE A 245 13.99 3.29 -11.27
C PHE A 245 15.15 3.82 -12.13
N GLN A 246 15.31 3.31 -13.36
CA GLN A 246 16.38 3.74 -14.24
C GLN A 246 16.25 5.21 -14.64
N LYS A 247 15.02 5.70 -14.90
CA LYS A 247 14.76 7.13 -15.17
C LYS A 247 15.24 7.98 -13.98
N ARG A 248 14.87 7.61 -12.76
CA ARG A 248 15.23 8.36 -11.54
C ARG A 248 16.74 8.32 -11.26
N ARG A 249 17.37 7.16 -11.42
CA ARG A 249 18.83 7.03 -11.29
C ARG A 249 19.60 7.89 -12.31
N ARG A 250 19.09 8.06 -13.53
CA ARG A 250 19.73 8.94 -14.53
C ARG A 250 19.64 10.41 -14.11
N MET A 251 18.49 10.83 -13.55
CA MET A 251 18.30 12.19 -13.07
C MET A 251 19.26 12.56 -11.92
N THR A 252 19.69 11.60 -11.11
CA THR A 252 20.66 11.87 -10.03
C THR A 252 22.11 12.01 -10.53
N SER A 253 22.45 11.38 -11.66
CA SER A 253 23.82 11.34 -12.17
C SER A 253 24.33 12.65 -12.78
N SER A 254 23.44 13.60 -13.10
CA SER A 254 23.80 14.91 -13.66
C SER A 254 24.28 15.92 -12.61
N VAL A 255 24.13 15.60 -11.31
CA VAL A 255 24.55 16.48 -10.21
C VAL A 255 25.98 16.11 -9.82
N SER A 256 26.91 17.04 -10.00
CA SER A 256 28.37 16.85 -9.84
C SER A 256 28.85 16.52 -8.42
N SER A 257 27.95 16.32 -7.46
CA SER A 257 28.25 15.88 -6.10
C SER A 257 28.23 14.35 -6.01
N GLN A 258 29.33 13.74 -5.57
CA GLN A 258 29.55 12.28 -5.41
C GLN A 258 28.60 11.55 -4.42
N SER A 259 27.46 12.12 -4.02
CA SER A 259 26.50 11.40 -3.18
C SER A 259 25.85 10.28 -4.01
N THR A 260 26.22 9.04 -3.69
CA THR A 260 25.59 7.87 -4.29
C THR A 260 24.23 7.70 -3.63
N TYR A 261 23.17 8.25 -4.23
CA TYR A 261 21.82 8.08 -3.70
C TYR A 261 21.47 6.59 -3.65
N SER A 262 21.13 6.12 -2.46
CA SER A 262 20.71 4.74 -2.22
C SER A 262 19.18 4.66 -2.17
N TYR A 263 18.64 3.60 -2.74
CA TYR A 263 17.23 3.21 -2.61
C TYR A 263 17.13 1.99 -1.68
N PRO A 264 17.41 2.14 -0.37
CA PRO A 264 17.51 1.01 0.55
C PRO A 264 16.21 0.22 0.69
N LEU A 265 15.04 0.89 0.72
CA LEU A 265 13.75 0.21 0.87
C LEU A 265 13.42 -0.60 -0.37
N TRP A 266 13.60 -0.02 -1.55
CA TRP A 266 13.39 -0.73 -2.80
C TRP A 266 14.39 -1.88 -2.95
N HIS A 267 15.67 -1.68 -2.59
CA HIS A 267 16.67 -2.75 -2.61
C HIS A 267 16.28 -3.93 -1.69
N GLN A 268 15.84 -3.66 -0.47
CA GLN A 268 15.31 -4.69 0.42
C GLN A 268 14.13 -5.42 -0.23
N THR A 269 13.23 -4.70 -0.89
CA THR A 269 12.08 -5.30 -1.58
C THR A 269 12.52 -6.19 -2.76
N LEU A 270 13.58 -5.83 -3.48
CA LEU A 270 14.16 -6.69 -4.52
C LEU A 270 14.80 -7.96 -3.93
N GLN A 271 15.38 -7.88 -2.72
CA GLN A 271 15.81 -9.10 -2.01
C GLN A 271 14.61 -10.00 -1.70
N VAL A 272 13.49 -9.42 -1.23
CA VAL A 272 12.22 -10.16 -1.03
C VAL A 272 11.78 -10.82 -2.34
N ALA A 273 11.74 -10.07 -3.44
CA ALA A 273 11.36 -10.60 -4.75
C ALA A 273 12.24 -11.78 -5.20
N SER A 274 13.56 -11.68 -5.00
CA SER A 274 14.54 -12.72 -5.31
C SER A 274 14.35 -13.98 -4.46
N LYS A 275 13.98 -13.81 -3.19
CA LYS A 275 13.63 -14.93 -2.31
C LYS A 275 12.33 -15.59 -2.74
N VAL A 276 11.30 -14.80 -3.03
CA VAL A 276 9.99 -15.30 -3.53
C VAL A 276 10.14 -16.08 -4.83
N SER A 277 10.97 -15.61 -5.78
CA SER A 277 11.18 -16.30 -7.06
C SER A 277 11.93 -17.63 -6.91
N ARG A 278 12.76 -17.75 -5.87
CA ARG A 278 13.40 -19.01 -5.46
C ARG A 278 12.51 -19.84 -4.54
N HIS A 279 11.32 -19.31 -4.21
CA HIS A 279 10.39 -19.85 -3.22
C HIS A 279 11.05 -20.11 -1.86
N ASP A 280 12.00 -19.25 -1.52
CA ASP A 280 12.75 -19.26 -0.27
C ASP A 280 11.99 -18.43 0.79
N TYR A 281 10.72 -18.78 1.02
CA TYR A 281 9.81 -17.98 1.83
C TYR A 281 10.18 -17.99 3.32
N HIS A 282 10.71 -19.09 3.83
CA HIS A 282 11.10 -19.22 5.23
C HIS A 282 12.11 -18.14 5.66
N THR A 283 13.05 -17.76 4.78
CA THR A 283 14.01 -16.67 5.08
C THR A 283 13.33 -15.31 5.24
N LEU A 284 12.15 -15.10 4.67
CA LEU A 284 11.36 -13.88 4.83
C LEU A 284 10.57 -13.89 6.13
N LEU A 285 10.09 -15.07 6.53
CA LEU A 285 9.32 -15.29 7.75
C LEU A 285 10.22 -15.16 8.99
N LEU A 286 11.46 -15.64 8.91
CA LEU A 286 12.43 -15.66 10.02
C LEU A 286 13.06 -14.31 10.37
N ARG A 287 13.18 -13.39 9.39
CA ARG A 287 14.08 -12.23 9.48
C ARG A 287 13.58 -11.08 10.35
N ASN A 288 12.39 -11.19 10.97
CA ASN A 288 11.85 -10.12 11.81
C ASN A 288 12.58 -9.95 13.16
N LYS A 289 13.48 -10.87 13.55
CA LYS A 289 14.21 -10.81 14.83
C LYS A 289 15.52 -10.00 14.78
N SER A 290 16.08 -9.70 13.61
CA SER A 290 17.32 -8.92 13.51
C SER A 290 17.03 -7.43 13.25
N SER A 291 17.46 -6.57 14.16
CA SER A 291 17.18 -5.13 14.27
C SER A 291 17.58 -4.24 13.08
N ASP A 292 18.36 -4.71 12.11
CA ASP A 292 19.17 -3.80 11.30
C ASP A 292 18.52 -3.25 10.03
N THR A 293 17.36 -3.75 9.62
CA THR A 293 16.61 -3.14 8.51
C THR A 293 15.11 -3.37 8.66
N THR A 294 14.39 -2.41 9.22
CA THR A 294 12.94 -2.48 9.34
C THR A 294 12.29 -2.27 7.98
N PHE A 295 11.91 -3.38 7.33
CA PHE A 295 11.02 -3.34 6.17
C PHE A 295 9.75 -2.55 6.51
N PRO A 296 9.29 -1.59 5.68
CA PRO A 296 8.23 -0.66 6.07
C PRO A 296 6.93 -1.37 6.48
N ILE A 297 6.27 -0.90 7.53
CA ILE A 297 5.03 -1.52 8.04
C ILE A 297 3.96 -1.62 6.96
N LEU A 298 3.77 -0.59 6.15
CA LEU A 298 2.78 -0.63 5.06
C LEU A 298 3.19 -1.62 3.95
N ALA A 299 4.48 -1.81 3.70
CA ALA A 299 4.95 -2.87 2.79
C ALA A 299 4.64 -4.26 3.38
N LYS A 300 4.84 -4.46 4.69
CA LYS A 300 4.41 -5.69 5.37
C LYS A 300 2.89 -5.91 5.28
N CYS A 301 2.09 -4.85 5.42
CA CYS A 301 0.63 -4.91 5.25
C CYS A 301 0.22 -5.33 3.83
N ILE A 302 1.01 -5.00 2.81
CA ILE A 302 0.78 -5.52 1.44
C ILE A 302 1.06 -7.04 1.42
N LEU A 303 2.18 -7.46 2.02
CA LEU A 303 2.60 -8.87 2.05
C LEU A 303 1.66 -9.79 2.81
N THR A 304 0.89 -9.31 3.79
CA THR A 304 -0.05 -10.16 4.56
C THR A 304 -1.05 -10.88 3.66
N SER A 305 -1.38 -10.32 2.49
CA SER A 305 -2.25 -10.95 1.49
C SER A 305 -1.71 -12.27 0.93
N VAL A 306 -0.41 -12.52 1.00
CA VAL A 306 0.26 -13.70 0.42
C VAL A 306 1.04 -14.53 1.42
N LEU A 307 1.20 -14.06 2.67
CA LEU A 307 1.92 -14.79 3.72
C LEU A 307 1.37 -16.21 3.91
N PHE A 308 0.05 -16.37 3.93
CA PHE A 308 -0.55 -17.69 4.06
C PHE A 308 -0.17 -18.62 2.90
N SER A 309 -0.25 -18.13 1.65
CA SER A 309 0.15 -18.89 0.46
C SER A 309 1.63 -19.28 0.52
N TRP A 310 2.48 -18.39 1.02
CA TRP A 310 3.90 -18.66 1.21
C TRP A 310 4.17 -19.72 2.28
N GLN A 311 3.48 -19.65 3.43
CA GLN A 311 3.53 -20.68 4.47
C GLN A 311 3.11 -22.04 3.90
N TYR A 312 2.03 -22.05 3.11
CA TYR A 312 1.50 -23.28 2.52
C TYR A 312 2.49 -23.90 1.53
N ARG A 313 3.03 -23.09 0.62
CA ARG A 313 4.05 -23.54 -0.35
C ARG A 313 5.34 -23.97 0.31
N THR A 314 5.72 -23.32 1.41
CA THR A 314 6.88 -23.74 2.24
C THR A 314 6.63 -25.15 2.75
N MET A 315 5.45 -25.40 3.34
CA MET A 315 5.07 -26.71 3.84
C MET A 315 4.99 -27.77 2.73
N GLN A 316 4.44 -27.44 1.56
CA GLN A 316 4.41 -28.35 0.40
C GLN A 316 5.81 -28.77 -0.03
N ARG A 317 6.73 -27.81 -0.18
CA ARG A 317 8.12 -28.08 -0.56
C ARG A 317 8.84 -28.90 0.49
N TYR A 318 8.63 -28.53 1.75
CA TYR A 318 9.17 -29.21 2.89
C TYR A 318 8.71 -30.68 2.87
N ASN A 319 7.40 -30.95 2.76
CA ASN A 319 6.81 -32.30 2.66
C ASN A 319 7.35 -33.15 1.50
N VAL A 320 7.72 -32.55 0.36
CA VAL A 320 8.37 -33.27 -0.76
C VAL A 320 9.82 -33.66 -0.45
N SER A 321 10.52 -32.88 0.39
CA SER A 321 11.93 -33.10 0.70
C SER A 321 12.19 -34.18 1.77
N PHE A 322 11.17 -34.60 2.51
CA PHE A 322 11.32 -35.56 3.62
C PHE A 322 11.47 -37.02 3.19
N ALA A 323 12.31 -37.74 3.92
CA ALA A 323 12.19 -39.19 4.00
C ALA A 323 10.90 -39.57 4.77
N LYS A 324 10.35 -40.76 4.51
CA LYS A 324 9.14 -41.22 5.22
C LYS A 324 9.40 -41.25 6.73
N GLU A 325 8.51 -40.61 7.50
CA GLU A 325 8.47 -40.63 8.98
C GLU A 325 9.56 -39.81 9.69
N GLU A 326 10.08 -38.77 9.04
CA GLU A 326 10.96 -37.80 9.71
C GLU A 326 10.18 -36.85 10.63
N VAL A 327 10.85 -36.46 11.72
CA VAL A 327 10.29 -35.62 12.77
C VAL A 327 10.72 -34.17 12.54
N VAL A 328 9.78 -33.22 12.64
CA VAL A 328 10.03 -31.79 12.44
C VAL A 328 9.90 -31.08 13.78
N SER A 329 11.01 -30.63 14.36
CA SER A 329 11.06 -29.97 15.67
C SER A 329 10.80 -28.48 15.67
N ASP A 330 10.87 -27.81 14.51
CA ASP A 330 10.93 -26.33 14.42
C ASP A 330 9.97 -25.78 13.35
N MET A 331 8.77 -26.37 13.25
CA MET A 331 7.77 -25.97 12.25
C MET A 331 7.29 -24.53 12.44
N ASP A 332 7.20 -24.08 13.69
CA ASP A 332 6.88 -22.70 14.07
C ASP A 332 7.90 -21.71 13.52
N GLN A 333 9.20 -22.04 13.66
CA GLN A 333 10.29 -21.27 13.09
C GLN A 333 10.25 -21.28 11.56
N LEU A 334 10.00 -22.44 10.95
CA LEU A 334 9.91 -22.58 9.49
C LEU A 334 8.78 -21.71 8.89
N LEU A 335 7.63 -21.67 9.56
CA LEU A 335 6.43 -20.95 9.13
C LEU A 335 6.37 -19.51 9.67
N GLY A 336 7.29 -19.11 10.54
CA GLY A 336 7.30 -17.82 11.23
C GLY A 336 6.05 -17.57 12.05
N ILE A 337 5.57 -18.61 12.76
CA ILE A 337 4.38 -18.55 13.61
C ILE A 337 4.86 -18.54 15.06
N ASP A 338 4.53 -17.51 15.82
CA ASP A 338 5.05 -17.33 17.19
C ASP A 338 4.35 -18.22 18.24
N LYS A 339 3.28 -18.93 17.87
CA LYS A 339 2.43 -19.65 18.83
C LYS A 339 2.33 -21.14 18.54
N GLU A 340 2.53 -21.87 19.62
CA GLU A 340 2.59 -23.32 19.70
C GLU A 340 1.42 -24.06 19.01
N ASN A 341 0.18 -23.77 19.39
CA ASN A 341 -0.96 -24.58 18.93
C ASN A 341 -1.26 -24.46 17.43
N TRP A 342 -0.74 -23.43 16.75
CA TRP A 342 -1.10 -23.13 15.37
C TRP A 342 -0.38 -23.99 14.37
N CYS A 343 0.84 -24.42 14.64
CA CYS A 343 1.56 -25.31 13.73
C CYS A 343 0.83 -26.64 13.58
N VAL A 344 0.22 -27.12 14.67
CA VAL A 344 -0.59 -28.34 14.70
C VAL A 344 -1.88 -28.14 13.91
N GLU A 345 -2.67 -27.11 14.25
CA GLU A 345 -3.91 -26.81 13.51
C GLU A 345 -3.61 -26.57 12.03
N TYR A 346 -2.53 -25.86 11.71
CA TYR A 346 -2.15 -25.56 10.35
C TYR A 346 -1.81 -26.82 9.55
N ALA A 347 -0.99 -27.70 10.15
CA ALA A 347 -0.60 -28.97 9.56
C ALA A 347 -1.82 -29.90 9.36
N GLN A 348 -2.69 -29.99 10.36
CA GLN A 348 -3.88 -30.85 10.32
C GLN A 348 -4.94 -30.33 9.34
N GLU A 349 -5.35 -29.07 9.49
CA GLU A 349 -6.50 -28.49 8.78
C GLU A 349 -6.18 -28.15 7.33
N PHE A 350 -5.02 -27.50 7.09
CA PHE A 350 -4.64 -27.05 5.75
C PHE A 350 -3.72 -28.03 5.06
N GLY A 351 -2.79 -28.64 5.80
CA GLY A 351 -1.85 -29.58 5.23
C GLY A 351 -2.44 -30.96 4.94
N GLY A 352 -3.51 -31.34 5.65
CA GLY A 352 -3.95 -32.74 5.71
C GLY A 352 -2.85 -33.65 6.26
N LEU A 353 -1.91 -33.09 7.02
CA LEU A 353 -0.74 -33.80 7.52
C LEU A 353 -1.11 -34.51 8.82
N PRO A 354 -0.91 -35.84 8.90
CA PRO A 354 -1.20 -36.59 10.11
C PRO A 354 -0.18 -36.21 11.18
N VAL A 355 -0.63 -35.44 12.18
CA VAL A 355 0.14 -35.15 13.38
C VAL A 355 -0.05 -36.31 14.35
N SER A 356 1.02 -37.06 14.60
CA SER A 356 0.96 -38.31 15.37
C SER A 356 1.29 -38.13 16.85
N GLU A 357 2.28 -37.31 17.18
CA GLU A 357 2.68 -36.98 18.55
C GLU A 357 3.06 -35.49 18.62
N ILE A 358 2.61 -34.82 19.69
CA ILE A 358 2.96 -33.44 20.01
C ILE A 358 3.76 -33.50 21.30
N GLU A 359 5.08 -33.40 21.19
CA GLU A 359 5.94 -33.24 22.35
C GLU A 359 6.20 -31.76 22.58
N THR A 360 5.62 -31.25 23.67
CA THR A 360 5.82 -29.87 24.13
C THR A 360 6.97 -29.87 25.12
N THR A 361 8.19 -29.55 24.66
CA THR A 361 9.35 -29.47 25.55
C THR A 361 9.47 -28.04 26.06
N ARG A 362 9.18 -27.82 27.34
CA ARG A 362 9.26 -26.50 27.97
C ARG A 362 10.70 -26.20 28.34
N GLY A 363 11.42 -25.46 27.49
CA GLY A 363 12.72 -24.88 27.82
C GLY A 363 12.57 -23.65 28.70
N ASN A 364 13.68 -23.17 29.27
CA ASN A 364 13.68 -21.99 30.14
C ASN A 364 13.23 -20.69 29.43
N GLU A 365 13.25 -20.64 28.10
CA GLU A 365 12.92 -19.42 27.32
C GLU A 365 12.05 -19.67 26.08
N SER A 366 11.85 -20.91 25.66
CA SER A 366 10.99 -21.27 24.53
C SER A 366 10.39 -22.65 24.70
N THR A 367 9.19 -22.83 24.16
CA THR A 367 8.60 -24.15 23.99
C THR A 367 8.89 -24.63 22.60
N ILE A 368 9.46 -25.83 22.49
CA ILE A 368 9.70 -26.48 21.20
C ILE A 368 8.57 -27.46 20.97
N ILE A 369 7.94 -27.40 19.78
CA ILE A 369 6.96 -28.40 19.37
C ILE A 369 7.56 -29.30 18.33
N THR A 370 7.66 -30.55 18.72
CA THR A 370 8.01 -31.63 17.81
C THR A 370 6.74 -32.17 17.16
N VAL A 371 6.65 -32.04 15.82
CA VAL A 371 5.59 -32.64 15.01
C VAL A 371 6.18 -33.77 14.18
N THR A 372 5.79 -35.01 14.48
CA THR A 372 6.15 -36.15 13.63
C THR A 372 5.22 -36.21 12.43
N MET A 373 5.78 -35.99 11.23
CA MET A 373 5.04 -35.93 9.99
C MET A 373 5.22 -37.22 9.18
N LYS A 374 4.14 -37.75 8.63
CA LYS A 374 4.22 -38.76 7.56
C LYS A 374 4.11 -38.07 6.22
N GLN A 375 4.85 -38.55 5.23
CA GLN A 375 4.74 -38.05 3.86
C GLN A 375 3.30 -38.27 3.37
N VAL A 376 2.60 -37.19 3.02
CA VAL A 376 1.24 -37.24 2.48
C VAL A 376 1.16 -36.47 1.17
N SER A 377 0.28 -36.91 0.27
CA SER A 377 -0.07 -36.10 -0.90
C SER A 377 -0.82 -34.86 -0.43
N MET A 378 -0.15 -33.70 -0.48
CA MET A 378 -0.82 -32.42 -0.23
C MET A 378 -1.59 -32.00 -1.47
N HIS A 379 -2.86 -31.66 -1.29
CA HIS A 379 -3.68 -31.13 -2.38
C HIS A 379 -3.18 -29.74 -2.84
N PRO A 380 -3.55 -29.29 -4.05
CA PRO A 380 -3.39 -27.88 -4.41
C PRO A 380 -4.10 -26.97 -3.38
N LEU A 381 -3.58 -25.76 -3.20
CA LEU A 381 -4.18 -24.80 -2.28
C LEU A 381 -5.59 -24.43 -2.77
N ASP A 382 -6.61 -24.88 -2.05
CA ASP A 382 -8.00 -24.52 -2.32
C ASP A 382 -8.34 -23.22 -1.58
N ALA A 383 -8.31 -22.10 -2.30
CA ALA A 383 -8.61 -20.78 -1.76
C ALA A 383 -10.02 -20.68 -1.16
N GLN A 384 -10.99 -21.48 -1.63
CA GLN A 384 -12.34 -21.48 -1.08
C GLN A 384 -12.35 -22.15 0.30
N ARG A 385 -11.71 -23.32 0.42
CA ARG A 385 -11.58 -24.03 1.69
C ARG A 385 -10.87 -23.19 2.75
N LEU A 386 -9.94 -22.33 2.36
CA LEU A 386 -9.29 -21.38 3.27
C LEU A 386 -10.27 -20.40 3.90
N GLN A 387 -11.20 -19.85 3.12
CA GLN A 387 -12.10 -18.81 3.62
C GLN A 387 -13.12 -19.34 4.62
N GLU A 388 -13.43 -20.64 4.57
CA GLU A 388 -14.49 -21.26 5.37
C GLU A 388 -14.01 -21.66 6.79
N GLN A 389 -12.70 -21.61 7.08
CA GLN A 389 -12.16 -22.10 8.35
C GLN A 389 -11.98 -21.02 9.42
N SER A 390 -12.52 -21.29 10.61
CA SER A 390 -12.39 -20.43 11.80
C SER A 390 -10.94 -20.18 12.25
N SER A 391 -10.01 -21.07 11.91
CA SER A 391 -8.56 -20.95 12.14
C SER A 391 -7.93 -19.75 11.43
N MET A 392 -8.55 -19.25 10.35
CA MET A 392 -8.06 -18.06 9.62
C MET A 392 -8.01 -16.80 10.46
N VAL A 393 -8.95 -16.61 11.39
CA VAL A 393 -9.01 -15.41 12.25
C VAL A 393 -7.72 -15.27 13.06
N CYS A 394 -7.16 -16.38 13.52
CA CYS A 394 -5.98 -16.35 14.36
C CYS A 394 -4.69 -16.27 13.55
N ILE A 395 -4.62 -16.95 12.40
CA ILE A 395 -3.53 -16.75 11.42
C ILE A 395 -3.41 -15.26 11.07
N GLN A 396 -4.54 -14.57 10.88
CA GLN A 396 -4.52 -13.14 10.61
C GLN A 396 -4.00 -12.30 11.78
N ARG A 397 -4.26 -12.69 13.03
CA ARG A 397 -3.67 -12.00 14.20
C ARG A 397 -2.16 -12.17 14.22
N ASP A 398 -1.66 -13.33 13.86
CA ASP A 398 -0.21 -13.57 13.79
C ASP A 398 0.42 -12.84 12.59
N GLN A 399 -0.29 -12.75 11.45
CA GLN A 399 0.13 -11.89 10.34
C GLN A 399 0.16 -10.41 10.72
N GLN A 400 -0.76 -9.95 11.56
CA GLN A 400 -0.72 -8.59 12.12
C GLN A 400 0.48 -8.38 13.03
N ARG A 401 0.74 -9.34 13.94
CA ARG A 401 1.94 -9.32 14.79
C ARG A 401 3.21 -9.28 13.95
N TRP A 402 3.28 -10.09 12.90
CA TRP A 402 4.40 -10.08 11.97
C TRP A 402 4.53 -8.73 11.23
N ALA A 403 3.41 -8.15 10.80
CA ALA A 403 3.40 -6.88 10.08
C ALA A 403 3.80 -5.69 10.96
N PHE A 404 3.34 -5.68 12.20
CA PHE A 404 3.49 -4.55 13.12
C PHE A 404 4.65 -4.71 14.12
N GLY A 405 5.14 -5.94 14.31
CA GLY A 405 6.19 -6.26 15.27
C GLY A 405 5.83 -5.79 16.67
N GLU A 406 6.77 -5.10 17.32
CA GLU A 406 6.61 -4.54 18.66
C GLU A 406 5.51 -3.46 18.76
N GLN A 407 5.08 -2.90 17.62
CA GLN A 407 4.00 -1.91 17.61
C GLN A 407 2.60 -2.55 17.66
N TYR A 408 2.52 -3.89 17.57
CA TYR A 408 1.23 -4.58 17.62
C TYR A 408 0.56 -4.44 18.98
N ASP A 409 -0.68 -3.96 18.98
CA ASP A 409 -1.54 -3.91 20.16
C ASP A 409 -2.85 -4.68 19.90
N ALA A 410 -3.02 -5.81 20.58
CA ALA A 410 -4.22 -6.64 20.46
C ALA A 410 -5.49 -5.97 20.99
N SER A 411 -5.37 -4.93 21.83
CA SER A 411 -6.51 -4.16 22.33
C SER A 411 -7.05 -3.18 21.28
N GLU A 412 -6.23 -2.83 20.28
CA GLU A 412 -6.61 -1.89 19.23
C GLU A 412 -7.35 -2.57 18.07
N THR A 413 -8.33 -1.85 17.52
CA THR A 413 -9.22 -2.32 16.44
C THR A 413 -8.47 -2.92 15.26
N CYS A 414 -7.39 -2.28 14.83
CA CYS A 414 -6.59 -2.69 13.68
C CYS A 414 -5.19 -3.19 14.07
N GLY A 415 -4.94 -3.46 15.35
CA GLY A 415 -3.63 -3.92 15.82
C GLY A 415 -2.58 -2.83 16.00
N LEU A 416 -2.92 -1.55 15.79
CA LEU A 416 -2.03 -0.41 15.97
C LEU A 416 -2.77 0.72 16.69
N ALA A 417 -2.05 1.46 17.55
CA ALA A 417 -2.58 2.67 18.17
C ALA A 417 -2.78 3.79 17.14
N ALA A 418 -3.81 4.62 17.35
CA ALA A 418 -4.16 5.71 16.43
C ALA A 418 -2.98 6.65 16.07
N PRO A 419 -2.12 7.10 17.00
CA PRO A 419 -0.99 7.97 16.65
C PRO A 419 0.04 7.30 15.73
N ILE A 420 0.20 5.97 15.83
CA ILE A 420 1.10 5.20 14.97
C ILE A 420 0.52 5.13 13.57
N ILE A 421 -0.78 4.85 13.43
CA ILE A 421 -1.48 4.83 12.14
C ILE A 421 -1.39 6.22 11.49
N ASP A 422 -1.66 7.29 12.23
CA ASP A 422 -1.58 8.66 11.71
C ASP A 422 -0.16 8.98 11.18
N SER A 423 0.88 8.68 11.96
CA SER A 423 2.28 8.81 11.55
C SER A 423 2.55 8.03 10.26
N LEU A 424 2.20 6.73 10.23
CA LEU A 424 2.40 5.87 9.08
C LEU A 424 1.73 6.41 7.81
N LEU A 425 0.50 6.88 7.91
CA LEU A 425 -0.25 7.39 6.77
C LEU A 425 0.31 8.73 6.27
N ARG A 426 0.79 9.60 7.16
CA ARG A 426 1.34 10.91 6.80
C ARG A 426 2.76 10.84 6.26
N THR A 427 3.62 10.03 6.88
CA THR A 427 5.07 10.06 6.61
C THR A 427 5.63 8.76 6.07
N GLY A 428 4.85 7.67 6.05
CA GLY A 428 5.32 6.34 5.64
C GLY A 428 6.15 5.62 6.72
N SER A 429 6.36 6.25 7.87
CA SER A 429 7.21 5.72 8.95
C SER A 429 6.55 5.89 10.32
N VAL A 430 6.87 4.98 11.24
CA VAL A 430 6.57 5.17 12.66
C VAL A 430 7.60 6.13 13.21
N PHE A 431 7.20 7.31 13.68
CA PHE A 431 8.13 8.21 14.36
C PHE A 431 8.72 7.50 15.60
N THR A 432 9.91 6.91 15.46
CA THR A 432 10.77 6.60 16.60
C THR A 432 11.46 7.88 17.03
N LYS A 433 10.68 8.87 17.47
CA LYS A 433 11.25 9.87 18.37
C LYS A 433 11.58 9.11 19.66
N SER A 434 12.76 8.49 19.69
CA SER A 434 13.55 8.38 20.90
C SER A 434 13.72 9.81 21.39
N VAL A 435 12.71 10.32 22.10
CA VAL A 435 12.87 11.44 23.02
C VAL A 435 13.69 10.86 24.18
N THR A 436 14.96 10.57 23.91
CA THR A 436 15.97 10.58 24.95
C THR A 436 16.13 12.04 25.31
N THR A 437 15.35 12.45 26.31
CA THR A 437 15.59 13.63 27.11
C THR A 437 17.09 13.65 27.42
N LYS A 438 17.83 14.54 26.76
CA LYS A 438 19.25 14.78 27.03
C LYS A 438 19.37 15.24 28.48
N THR A 439 19.55 14.31 29.41
CA THR A 439 20.19 14.59 30.69
C THR A 439 21.60 15.06 30.35
N LYS A 440 21.87 16.34 30.58
CA LYS A 440 23.19 16.96 30.47
C LYS A 440 24.22 16.11 31.22
N ILE A 441 25.02 15.34 30.50
CA ILE A 441 26.33 14.91 30.99
C ILE A 441 27.31 16.02 30.62
N ALA A 442 27.95 16.54 31.66
CA ALA A 442 28.89 17.64 31.60
C ALA A 442 30.03 17.36 30.62
N VAL A 443 30.30 18.35 29.77
CA VAL A 443 31.50 18.43 28.95
C VAL A 443 32.67 18.77 29.88
N GLU A 444 33.49 17.78 30.21
CA GLU A 444 34.83 18.03 30.75
C GLU A 444 35.83 18.04 29.58
N GLN A 445 36.27 19.25 29.24
CA GLN A 445 37.33 19.49 28.28
C GLN A 445 38.67 19.07 28.87
N ARG A 446 39.48 18.29 28.13
CA ARG A 446 40.94 18.47 28.08
C ARG A 446 41.55 18.04 26.74
N PRO A 447 42.71 18.61 26.35
CA PRO A 447 43.08 18.78 24.95
C PRO A 447 44.37 18.05 24.53
N THR A 448 44.60 18.11 23.21
CA THR A 448 45.88 17.98 22.46
C THR A 448 46.55 16.61 22.28
N GLY A 449 46.94 16.31 21.04
CA GLY A 449 48.11 15.46 20.76
C GLY A 449 48.16 14.68 19.45
N ASN A 450 48.46 15.35 18.33
CA ASN A 450 49.41 14.96 17.27
C ASN A 450 49.40 13.57 16.57
N SER A 451 49.29 13.64 15.22
CA SER A 451 50.30 13.22 14.22
C SER A 451 50.22 11.86 13.49
N MET A 452 50.48 11.96 12.17
CA MET A 452 50.92 10.96 11.17
C MET A 452 49.94 9.86 10.75
N SER A 453 49.91 9.36 9.52
CA SER A 453 50.44 9.70 8.19
C SER A 453 49.98 8.59 7.21
N SER A 454 49.78 8.92 5.94
CA SER A 454 49.99 8.07 4.73
C SER A 454 49.30 6.70 4.61
N LEU A 455 48.49 6.53 3.55
CA LEU A 455 48.40 5.41 2.57
C LEU A 455 47.00 5.50 1.93
N GLY A 456 46.76 5.42 0.62
CA GLY A 456 47.61 5.19 -0.54
C GLY A 456 46.82 5.65 -1.78
N LYS A 457 47.57 6.24 -2.71
CA LYS A 457 47.10 6.87 -3.94
C LYS A 457 47.56 5.97 -5.09
N ALA A 458 46.65 5.29 -5.78
CA ALA A 458 46.92 4.65 -7.07
C ALA A 458 45.61 4.24 -7.76
N LEU A 459 45.59 4.35 -9.09
CA LEU A 459 44.59 3.87 -10.07
C LEU A 459 43.46 4.84 -10.45
N LEU A 460 43.72 5.72 -11.44
CA LEU A 460 43.27 5.55 -12.83
C LEU A 460 43.41 6.87 -13.61
N ASP A 461 44.53 7.04 -14.31
CA ASP A 461 44.67 7.95 -15.45
C ASP A 461 44.60 7.12 -16.73
N ILE A 462 43.44 7.08 -17.39
CA ILE A 462 43.32 6.91 -18.86
C ILE A 462 42.09 7.68 -19.32
N ALA A 463 42.29 8.92 -19.76
CA ALA A 463 41.35 9.63 -20.61
C ALA A 463 41.58 9.26 -22.08
N PRO A 464 40.53 9.18 -22.89
CA PRO A 464 40.66 9.59 -24.27
C PRO A 464 39.72 10.75 -24.60
N ASN A 465 40.32 11.70 -25.31
CA ASN A 465 39.73 12.84 -26.00
C ASN A 465 38.35 12.55 -26.60
N ARG A 466 37.37 13.41 -26.27
CA ARG A 466 36.10 13.50 -27.02
C ARG A 466 35.95 14.91 -27.58
N PRO A 467 35.89 15.07 -28.92
CA PRO A 467 35.73 16.39 -29.52
C PRO A 467 34.29 16.90 -29.33
N THR A 468 34.20 18.11 -28.82
CA THR A 468 32.99 18.93 -28.77
C THR A 468 32.73 19.54 -30.14
N ASN A 469 31.71 19.06 -30.84
CA ASN A 469 31.01 19.83 -31.86
C ASN A 469 29.68 19.15 -32.16
N HIS A 470 28.56 19.80 -31.80
CA HIS A 470 27.31 19.87 -32.56
C HIS A 470 26.31 20.72 -31.76
N LYS A 471 26.43 22.05 -31.93
CA LYS A 471 25.28 22.96 -31.85
C LYS A 471 24.70 23.10 -33.27
N ALA A 472 23.40 23.34 -33.33
CA ALA A 472 22.58 23.73 -34.49
C ALA A 472 21.98 22.60 -35.36
N ALA A 473 20.75 22.19 -35.01
CA ALA A 473 19.70 21.85 -35.97
C ALA A 473 18.33 21.96 -35.28
N LEU A 474 17.87 23.20 -35.12
CA LEU A 474 16.48 23.54 -34.82
C LEU A 474 15.71 23.54 -36.14
N THR A 475 14.96 22.47 -36.44
CA THR A 475 14.04 22.47 -37.59
C THR A 475 12.77 21.65 -37.32
N LYS A 476 11.69 22.38 -37.02
CA LYS A 476 10.30 22.14 -37.42
C LYS A 476 9.72 20.74 -37.14
N ASN A 477 9.21 20.57 -35.92
CA ASN A 477 8.25 19.52 -35.61
C ASN A 477 6.88 19.93 -36.18
N ILE A 478 6.55 19.42 -37.37
CA ILE A 478 5.23 19.55 -37.99
C ILE A 478 4.25 18.77 -37.11
N GLN A 479 3.33 19.47 -36.43
CA GLN A 479 2.18 18.86 -35.77
C GLN A 479 1.36 18.08 -36.81
N LYS A 480 1.63 16.78 -36.95
CA LYS A 480 0.72 15.87 -37.64
C LYS A 480 -0.53 15.77 -36.78
N LYS A 481 -1.62 16.41 -37.25
CA LYS A 481 -2.97 16.25 -36.69
C LYS A 481 -3.22 14.74 -36.52
N PRO A 482 -3.50 14.22 -35.31
CA PRO A 482 -3.71 12.79 -35.12
C PRO A 482 -4.88 12.37 -36.02
N MET A 483 -4.63 11.46 -36.96
CA MET A 483 -5.69 10.85 -37.75
C MET A 483 -6.61 10.11 -36.78
N ILE A 484 -7.80 10.65 -36.54
CA ILE A 484 -8.79 10.00 -35.69
C ILE A 484 -9.24 8.74 -36.42
N ALA A 485 -8.92 7.57 -35.86
CA ALA A 485 -9.26 6.28 -36.44
C ALA A 485 -10.78 6.16 -36.68
N LYS A 486 -11.16 5.50 -37.78
CA LYS A 486 -12.56 5.20 -38.11
C LYS A 486 -13.13 4.16 -37.15
N CYS A 487 -14.39 4.31 -36.75
CA CYS A 487 -15.06 3.35 -35.87
C CYS A 487 -15.37 2.04 -36.62
N LYS A 488 -14.64 0.97 -36.32
CA LYS A 488 -14.87 -0.36 -36.92
C LYS A 488 -16.30 -0.87 -36.68
N PHE A 489 -16.89 -0.58 -35.51
CA PHE A 489 -18.25 -0.99 -35.18
C PHE A 489 -19.33 -0.19 -35.91
N PHE A 490 -19.08 1.08 -36.22
CA PHE A 490 -19.99 1.90 -37.02
C PHE A 490 -20.00 1.46 -38.48
N ALA A 491 -18.82 1.15 -39.04
CA ALA A 491 -18.71 0.58 -40.38
C ALA A 491 -19.48 -0.76 -40.53
N GLN A 492 -19.72 -1.47 -39.42
CA GLN A 492 -20.49 -2.71 -39.37
C GLN A 492 -21.97 -2.50 -38.98
N GLY A 493 -22.43 -1.28 -38.76
CA GLY A 493 -23.79 -0.97 -38.33
C GLY A 493 -24.12 -1.30 -36.86
N ASN A 494 -23.11 -1.62 -36.05
CA ASN A 494 -23.28 -2.13 -34.68
C ASN A 494 -22.72 -1.20 -33.59
N CYS A 495 -22.43 0.06 -33.90
CA CYS A 495 -21.91 1.01 -32.91
C CYS A 495 -23.00 1.43 -31.92
N ARG A 496 -22.87 1.01 -30.65
CA ARG A 496 -23.81 1.37 -29.58
C ARG A 496 -23.64 2.80 -29.05
N PHE A 497 -22.54 3.46 -29.38
CA PHE A 497 -22.20 4.78 -28.84
C PHE A 497 -22.75 5.94 -29.68
N GLY A 498 -23.32 5.67 -30.86
CA GLY A 498 -23.90 6.70 -31.74
C GLY A 498 -22.94 7.86 -31.95
N ASP A 499 -23.45 9.09 -31.87
CA ASP A 499 -22.66 10.32 -32.06
C ASP A 499 -21.65 10.58 -30.93
N ASN A 500 -21.76 9.86 -29.81
CA ASN A 500 -20.80 9.94 -28.69
C ASN A 500 -19.61 8.99 -28.87
N CYS A 501 -19.46 8.34 -30.03
CA CYS A 501 -18.32 7.45 -30.26
C CYS A 501 -17.01 8.25 -30.35
N ARG A 502 -15.97 7.80 -29.62
CA ARG A 502 -14.63 8.41 -29.66
C ARG A 502 -13.93 8.28 -31.02
N PHE A 503 -14.43 7.41 -31.90
CA PHE A 503 -13.89 7.15 -33.23
C PHE A 503 -14.79 7.77 -34.31
N THR A 504 -14.23 8.17 -35.46
CA THR A 504 -15.01 8.86 -36.49
C THR A 504 -16.02 7.94 -37.16
N HIS A 505 -17.24 8.44 -37.33
CA HIS A 505 -18.33 7.81 -38.08
C HIS A 505 -18.40 8.38 -39.51
N SER A 506 -17.24 8.55 -40.16
CA SER A 506 -17.20 8.99 -41.55
C SER A 506 -17.51 7.81 -42.48
N SER A 507 -18.69 7.87 -43.09
CA SER A 507 -19.21 6.94 -44.10
C SER A 507 -18.20 6.59 -45.18
#